data_AF-A0A9D2IW36-F1
#
_entry.id   AF-A0A9D2IW36-F1
#
_cell.length_a   1.000
_cell.length_b   1.000
_cell.length_c   1.000
_cell.angle_alpha   90.00
_cell.angle_beta   90.00
_cell.angle_gamma   90.00
#
_symmetry.space_group_name_H-M   'P 1'
#
loop_
_entity.id
_entity.type
_entity.pdbx_description
1 polymer ?
#
loop_
_entity_poly.entity_id
_entity_poly.type
_entity_poly.pdbx_seq_one_letter_code
_entity_poly.pdbx_strand_id
1 'polypeptide(L)'
;MSERITEQSDREPLSLGYFRSPYALMRLGLPGKQLKIASVIYSYSNLKRRPGAQCAMSFYKLAGSAGASVSTAKRAIRRIETLQGIDFTKESRDDDGRRLPCSRYSLHIKSGGAVTHFRFLMSLKFDMKDGNAARTLRDLEETIVSIFLTNATNPKAKKGFECSYESLAHMTGRSARGVEEAIRRLLRAGIIHRPKKGTSKHRKSRYTVCKKLRLMAGKEKLEDVKPNAEAPAKDRRTRAEIDADARTLWERHFAPLHARAQAIADANVRRAESDRDYAAVHKEIRGLEPAIARAKHDGDRRTAEQLTRRHASLKVLQARILSRLGLTAADLQPKYKCTVCEDTGFRKSDGRMCDCWRLPKSGHEGEKAN
;
A
#
# COMPACT_ATOMS: atom_id res chain seq x y z
N MET A 1 14.12 -16.59 5.65
CA MET A 1 12.68 -16.94 5.85
C MET A 1 12.48 -18.18 6.73
N SER A 2 13.47 -19.09 6.83
CA SER A 2 13.39 -20.30 7.67
C SER A 2 13.62 -20.06 9.16
N GLU A 3 14.54 -19.15 9.51
CA GLU A 3 15.04 -18.98 10.89
C GLU A 3 14.03 -18.39 11.89
N ARG A 4 13.18 -17.44 11.47
CA ARG A 4 12.13 -16.88 12.35
C ARG A 4 10.93 -17.81 12.59
N ILE A 5 10.69 -18.77 11.68
CA ILE A 5 9.66 -19.81 11.90
C ILE A 5 10.17 -20.81 12.95
N THR A 6 11.48 -21.08 12.95
CA THR A 6 12.14 -21.93 13.94
C THR A 6 12.22 -21.28 15.33
N GLU A 7 12.51 -19.98 15.46
CA GLU A 7 12.54 -19.30 16.78
C GLU A 7 11.17 -19.23 17.48
N GLN A 8 10.07 -19.09 16.72
CA GLN A 8 8.72 -19.15 17.29
C GLN A 8 8.31 -20.56 17.74
N SER A 9 9.07 -21.61 17.41
CA SER A 9 8.73 -23.00 17.75
C SER A 9 9.35 -23.50 19.07
N ASP A 10 10.27 -22.72 19.65
CA ASP A 10 11.00 -23.06 20.89
C ASP A 10 10.38 -22.49 22.18
N ARG A 11 9.40 -21.60 22.04
CA ARG A 11 8.70 -20.99 23.17
C ARG A 11 7.49 -21.82 23.58
N GLU A 12 7.26 -21.96 24.90
CA GLU A 12 6.05 -22.61 25.41
C GLU A 12 4.78 -22.06 24.72
N PRO A 13 3.78 -22.88 24.40
CA PRO A 13 2.56 -22.40 23.73
C PRO A 13 1.89 -21.25 24.49
N LEU A 14 2.00 -21.23 25.83
CA LEU A 14 1.52 -20.13 26.66
C LEU A 14 2.29 -18.82 26.46
N SER A 15 3.60 -18.85 26.21
CA SER A 15 4.41 -17.66 25.94
C SER A 15 4.28 -17.16 24.49
N LEU A 16 3.76 -18.01 23.59
CA LEU A 16 3.41 -17.63 22.22
C LEU A 16 2.02 -16.98 22.08
N GLY A 17 1.24 -16.91 23.17
CA GLY A 17 -0.08 -16.27 23.17
C GLY A 17 -1.16 -17.05 22.41
N TYR A 18 -0.94 -18.33 22.08
CA TYR A 18 -1.91 -19.18 21.38
C TYR A 18 -1.86 -20.64 21.85
N PHE A 19 -2.93 -21.40 21.61
CA PHE A 19 -2.95 -22.85 21.80
C PHE A 19 -3.63 -23.53 20.60
N ARG A 20 -3.36 -24.82 20.38
CA ARG A 20 -3.84 -25.61 19.25
C ARG A 20 -4.92 -26.59 19.66
N SER A 21 -6.00 -26.64 18.90
CA SER A 21 -7.06 -27.63 19.06
C SER A 21 -7.14 -28.51 17.81
N PRO A 22 -6.92 -29.83 17.93
CA PRO A 22 -7.09 -30.73 16.80
C PRO A 22 -8.57 -30.78 16.39
N TYR A 23 -8.85 -30.87 15.09
CA TYR A 23 -10.25 -30.90 14.61
C TYR A 23 -11.03 -32.10 15.18
N ALA A 24 -10.34 -33.22 15.43
CA ALA A 24 -10.95 -34.40 16.05
C ALA A 24 -11.46 -34.11 17.48
N LEU A 25 -10.72 -33.33 18.27
CA LEU A 25 -11.15 -32.91 19.61
C LEU A 25 -12.34 -31.94 19.56
N MET A 26 -12.37 -31.05 18.56
CA MET A 26 -13.49 -30.11 18.38
C MET A 26 -14.80 -30.82 18.01
N ARG A 27 -14.71 -31.90 17.22
CA ARG A 27 -15.87 -32.73 16.82
C ARG A 27 -16.58 -33.40 17.99
N LEU A 28 -15.90 -33.61 19.11
CA LEU A 28 -16.47 -34.21 20.32
C LEU A 28 -17.46 -33.28 21.04
N GLY A 29 -17.69 -32.06 20.54
CA GLY A 29 -18.77 -31.19 21.01
C GLY A 29 -18.55 -30.63 22.42
N LEU A 30 -17.30 -30.63 22.90
CA LEU A 30 -16.96 -30.10 24.22
C LEU A 30 -17.42 -28.64 24.39
N PRO A 31 -17.95 -28.24 25.56
CA PRO A 31 -18.23 -26.85 25.88
C PRO A 31 -16.99 -25.97 25.66
N GLY A 32 -17.16 -24.74 25.20
CA GLY A 32 -16.05 -23.89 24.72
C GLY A 32 -14.87 -23.79 25.69
N LYS A 33 -15.15 -23.48 26.97
CA LYS A 33 -14.11 -23.45 28.02
C LYS A 33 -13.43 -24.80 28.27
N GLN A 34 -14.17 -25.91 28.22
CA GLN A 34 -13.61 -27.26 28.40
C GLN A 34 -12.75 -27.66 27.20
N LEU A 35 -13.19 -27.33 25.99
CA LEU A 35 -12.42 -27.52 24.76
C LEU A 35 -11.08 -26.79 24.86
N LYS A 36 -11.07 -25.51 25.25
CA LYS A 36 -9.82 -24.74 25.40
C LYS A 36 -8.85 -25.37 26.39
N ILE A 37 -9.33 -25.89 27.53
CA ILE A 37 -8.50 -26.59 28.51
C ILE A 37 -7.88 -27.86 27.89
N ALA A 38 -8.68 -28.66 27.18
CA ALA A 38 -8.18 -29.81 26.46
C ALA A 38 -7.16 -29.44 25.37
N SER A 39 -7.41 -28.34 24.64
CA SER A 39 -6.49 -27.82 23.62
C SER A 39 -5.17 -27.32 24.21
N VAL A 40 -5.18 -26.73 25.41
CA VAL A 40 -3.95 -26.34 26.12
C VAL A 40 -3.13 -27.59 26.44
N ILE A 41 -3.76 -28.62 27.02
CA ILE A 41 -3.08 -29.89 27.32
C ILE A 41 -2.51 -30.51 26.04
N TYR A 42 -3.32 -30.62 24.98
CA TYR A 42 -2.89 -31.14 23.68
C TYR A 42 -1.68 -30.40 23.09
N SER A 43 -1.63 -29.08 23.26
CA SER A 43 -0.56 -28.24 22.71
C SER A 43 0.80 -28.49 23.38
N TYR A 44 0.79 -28.82 24.67
CA TYR A 44 1.98 -29.29 25.39
C TYR A 44 2.28 -30.76 25.04
N SER A 45 1.24 -31.58 25.01
CA SER A 45 1.09 -32.92 24.42
C SER A 45 1.98 -33.26 23.24
N ASN A 46 1.85 -32.42 22.22
CA ASN A 46 2.16 -32.76 20.84
C ASN A 46 3.09 -31.72 20.21
N LEU A 47 4.18 -31.42 20.93
CA LEU A 47 5.28 -30.60 20.44
C LEU A 47 6.14 -31.42 19.46
N LYS A 48 6.26 -30.95 18.21
CA LYS A 48 7.05 -31.63 17.16
C LYS A 48 8.50 -31.93 17.58
N ARG A 49 9.10 -31.07 18.39
CA ARG A 49 10.50 -31.17 18.85
C ARG A 49 10.67 -31.97 20.15
N ARG A 50 9.58 -32.25 20.88
CA ARG A 50 9.59 -33.00 22.15
C ARG A 50 8.46 -34.05 22.13
N PRO A 51 8.63 -35.16 21.41
CA PRO A 51 7.66 -36.26 21.44
C PRO A 51 7.55 -36.80 22.88
N GLY A 52 6.33 -36.89 23.42
CA GLY A 52 6.09 -37.36 24.79
C GLY A 52 6.13 -36.28 25.88
N ALA A 53 6.25 -35.00 25.53
CA ALA A 53 6.18 -33.91 26.50
C ALA A 53 4.84 -33.88 27.23
N GLN A 54 4.86 -33.87 28.56
CA GLN A 54 3.65 -33.81 29.38
C GLN A 54 3.36 -32.38 29.86
N CYS A 55 2.08 -32.06 30.01
CA CYS A 55 1.63 -30.79 30.56
C CYS A 55 1.67 -30.86 32.09
N ALA A 56 2.65 -30.21 32.72
CA ALA A 56 2.76 -30.09 34.18
C ALA A 56 2.18 -28.76 34.67
N MET A 57 0.86 -28.60 34.60
CA MET A 57 0.17 -27.36 34.99
C MET A 57 -0.80 -27.60 36.13
N SER A 58 -0.84 -26.70 37.12
CA SER A 58 -1.88 -26.73 38.14
C SER A 58 -3.27 -26.43 37.54
N PHE A 59 -4.34 -26.86 38.22
CA PHE A 59 -5.71 -26.53 37.82
C PHE A 59 -5.94 -25.01 37.71
N TYR A 60 -5.30 -24.21 38.56
CA TYR A 60 -5.36 -22.75 38.50
C TYR A 60 -4.74 -22.21 37.21
N LYS A 61 -3.56 -22.71 36.83
CA LYS A 61 -2.86 -22.27 35.61
C LYS A 61 -3.62 -22.72 34.34
N LEU A 62 -4.22 -23.90 34.36
CA LEU A 62 -5.09 -24.39 33.28
C LEU A 62 -6.36 -23.54 33.15
N ALA A 63 -7.03 -23.27 34.26
CA ALA A 63 -8.24 -22.44 34.30
C ALA A 63 -7.96 -21.02 33.78
N GLY A 64 -6.91 -20.38 34.28
CA GLY A 64 -6.49 -19.05 33.84
C GLY A 64 -6.10 -19.01 32.35
N SER A 65 -5.51 -20.08 31.83
CA SER A 65 -5.14 -20.17 30.41
C SER A 65 -6.35 -20.26 29.46
N ALA A 66 -7.47 -20.77 29.96
CA ALA A 66 -8.71 -20.93 29.20
C ALA A 66 -9.80 -19.91 29.56
N GLY A 67 -9.51 -18.91 30.43
CA GLY A 67 -10.53 -17.95 30.89
C GLY A 67 -11.69 -18.63 31.63
N ALA A 68 -11.38 -19.73 32.33
CA ALA A 68 -12.33 -20.60 32.99
C ALA A 68 -12.13 -20.55 34.52
N SER A 69 -13.13 -21.01 35.26
CA SER A 69 -12.97 -21.23 36.71
C SER A 69 -12.24 -22.56 36.96
N VAL A 70 -11.66 -22.69 38.16
CA VAL A 70 -11.00 -23.93 38.61
C VAL A 70 -11.97 -25.11 38.60
N SER A 71 -13.25 -24.89 38.95
CA SER A 71 -14.27 -25.94 38.91
C SER A 71 -14.58 -26.38 37.47
N THR A 72 -14.51 -25.47 36.49
CA THR A 72 -14.61 -25.83 35.07
C THR A 72 -13.39 -26.62 34.61
N ALA A 73 -12.18 -26.28 35.07
CA ALA A 73 -10.96 -27.04 34.76
C ALA A 73 -11.01 -28.48 35.30
N LYS A 74 -11.44 -28.66 36.55
CA LYS A 74 -11.66 -30.00 37.13
C LYS A 74 -12.69 -30.80 36.34
N ARG A 75 -13.82 -30.19 35.98
CA ARG A 75 -14.87 -30.82 35.15
C ARG A 75 -14.38 -31.18 33.75
N ALA A 76 -13.58 -30.31 33.13
CA ALA A 76 -12.99 -30.59 31.83
C ALA A 76 -12.10 -31.83 31.87
N ILE A 77 -11.20 -31.93 32.84
CA ILE A 77 -10.29 -33.08 32.97
C ILE A 77 -11.07 -34.38 33.19
N ARG A 78 -12.04 -34.41 34.12
CA ARG A 78 -12.90 -35.60 34.32
C ARG A 78 -13.63 -36.00 33.05
N ARG A 79 -14.09 -35.03 32.27
CA ARG A 79 -14.78 -35.31 31.00
C ARG A 79 -13.81 -35.86 29.97
N ILE A 80 -12.60 -35.31 29.86
CA ILE A 80 -11.57 -35.81 28.93
C ILE A 80 -11.17 -37.24 29.28
N GLU A 81 -11.03 -37.58 30.57
CA GLU A 81 -10.75 -38.94 31.05
C GLU A 81 -11.80 -39.96 30.55
N THR A 82 -13.05 -39.53 30.38
CA THR A 82 -14.16 -40.39 29.92
C THR A 82 -14.39 -40.38 28.40
N LEU A 83 -13.67 -39.55 27.63
CA LEU A 83 -13.89 -39.44 26.19
C LEU A 83 -13.21 -40.59 25.45
N GLN A 84 -13.99 -41.31 24.63
CA GLN A 84 -13.47 -42.33 23.73
C GLN A 84 -12.72 -41.68 22.55
N GLY A 85 -11.67 -42.35 22.08
CA GLY A 85 -10.87 -41.91 20.91
C GLY A 85 -9.78 -40.89 21.22
N ILE A 86 -9.44 -40.70 22.50
CA ILE A 86 -8.32 -39.87 22.98
C ILE A 86 -7.48 -40.71 23.93
N ASP A 87 -6.16 -40.69 23.75
CA ASP A 87 -5.23 -41.25 24.73
C ASP A 87 -4.90 -40.15 25.73
N PHE A 88 -5.58 -40.19 26.89
CA PHE A 88 -5.37 -39.22 27.97
C PHE A 88 -4.76 -39.92 29.19
N THR A 89 -3.58 -39.48 29.62
CA THR A 89 -2.99 -39.94 30.88
C THR A 89 -2.89 -38.78 31.87
N LYS A 90 -3.13 -39.10 33.14
CA LYS A 90 -2.98 -38.18 34.26
C LYS A 90 -2.16 -38.84 35.35
N GLU A 91 -0.97 -38.32 35.54
CA GLU A 91 -0.07 -38.76 36.61
C GLU A 91 -0.20 -37.80 37.79
N SER A 92 -0.43 -38.36 38.97
CA SER A 92 -0.49 -37.61 40.22
C SER A 92 0.58 -38.05 41.22
N ARG A 93 1.38 -39.05 40.84
CA ARG A 93 2.52 -39.57 41.58
C ARG A 93 3.69 -39.79 40.61
N ASP A 94 4.91 -39.61 41.12
CA ASP A 94 6.16 -39.93 40.41
C ASP A 94 6.38 -41.46 40.38
N ASP A 95 7.39 -41.91 39.61
CA ASP A 95 7.77 -43.33 39.48
C ASP A 95 8.08 -43.99 40.83
N ASP A 96 8.57 -43.21 41.80
CA ASP A 96 8.84 -43.62 43.18
C ASP A 96 7.58 -43.61 44.09
N GLY A 97 6.38 -43.43 43.53
CA GLY A 97 5.11 -43.40 44.27
C GLY A 97 4.86 -42.12 45.09
N ARG A 98 5.78 -41.15 45.07
CA ARG A 98 5.64 -39.84 45.74
C ARG A 98 4.61 -38.98 45.05
N ARG A 99 3.85 -38.19 45.81
CA ARG A 99 2.83 -37.29 45.25
C ARG A 99 3.49 -36.13 44.49
N LEU A 100 3.12 -35.97 43.22
CA LEU A 100 3.58 -34.87 42.39
C LEU A 100 3.08 -33.51 42.91
N PRO A 101 3.89 -32.44 42.85
CA PRO A 101 3.46 -31.09 43.23
C PRO A 101 2.37 -30.54 42.30
N CYS A 102 2.33 -30.98 41.04
CA CYS A 102 1.28 -30.72 40.07
C CYS A 102 1.05 -31.98 39.23
N SER A 103 -0.21 -32.33 38.94
CA SER A 103 -0.50 -33.45 38.05
C SER A 103 0.10 -33.20 36.66
N ARG A 104 0.66 -34.26 36.06
CA ARG A 104 1.10 -34.24 34.67
C ARG A 104 0.00 -34.80 33.78
N TYR A 105 -0.24 -34.15 32.66
CA TYR A 105 -1.29 -34.54 31.71
C TYR A 105 -0.67 -34.82 30.34
N SER A 106 -1.00 -35.96 29.76
CA SER A 106 -0.76 -36.23 28.34
C SER A 106 -2.09 -36.33 27.60
N LEU A 107 -2.17 -35.77 26.40
CA LEU A 107 -3.33 -35.91 25.52
C LEU A 107 -2.86 -36.14 24.09
N HIS A 108 -3.07 -37.34 23.57
CA HIS A 108 -2.77 -37.69 22.19
C HIS A 108 -4.05 -38.03 21.42
N ILE A 109 -4.12 -37.53 20.19
CA ILE A 109 -5.24 -37.79 19.28
C ILE A 109 -4.70 -37.81 17.85
N LYS A 110 -5.00 -38.89 17.12
CA LYS A 110 -4.68 -39.00 15.71
C LYS A 110 -5.51 -37.96 14.95
N SER A 111 -4.88 -36.90 14.44
CA SER A 111 -5.61 -35.83 13.73
C SER A 111 -4.86 -35.31 12.52
N GLY A 112 -5.58 -35.13 11.41
CA GLY A 112 -5.06 -34.57 10.15
C GLY A 112 -4.91 -33.04 10.15
N GLY A 113 -4.85 -32.40 11.32
CA GLY A 113 -4.69 -30.95 11.44
C GLY A 113 -5.27 -30.35 12.73
N ALA A 114 -4.81 -29.15 13.07
CA ALA A 114 -5.24 -28.42 14.25
C ALA A 114 -5.53 -26.94 13.94
N VAL A 115 -6.47 -26.37 14.69
CA VAL A 115 -6.83 -24.96 14.70
C VAL A 115 -5.99 -24.24 15.74
N THR A 116 -5.44 -23.08 15.39
CA THR A 116 -4.77 -22.20 16.34
C THR A 116 -5.78 -21.22 16.95
N HIS A 117 -5.96 -21.30 18.26
CA HIS A 117 -6.75 -20.38 19.06
C HIS A 117 -5.84 -19.29 19.64
N PHE A 118 -6.17 -18.03 19.38
CA PHE A 118 -5.38 -16.89 19.82
C PHE A 118 -5.94 -16.30 21.11
N ARG A 119 -5.11 -16.18 22.15
CA ARG A 119 -5.56 -15.71 23.47
C ARG A 119 -6.09 -14.28 23.45
N PHE A 120 -5.55 -13.42 22.56
CA PHE A 120 -6.02 -12.03 22.45
C PHE A 120 -7.51 -11.94 22.08
N LEU A 121 -8.07 -12.93 21.36
CA LEU A 121 -9.49 -12.93 21.00
C LEU A 121 -10.42 -13.05 22.22
N MET A 122 -9.90 -13.56 23.34
CA MET A 122 -10.66 -13.76 24.57
C MET A 122 -10.85 -12.48 25.38
N SER A 123 -9.94 -11.51 25.23
CA SER A 123 -9.94 -10.26 25.99
C SER A 123 -10.38 -9.05 25.16
N LEU A 124 -10.33 -9.12 23.83
CA LEU A 124 -10.75 -8.03 22.97
C LEU A 124 -12.26 -7.78 23.06
N LYS A 125 -12.62 -6.52 23.29
CA LYS A 125 -13.98 -6.00 23.16
C LYS A 125 -14.20 -5.52 21.72
N PHE A 126 -15.37 -5.83 21.17
CA PHE A 126 -15.74 -5.45 19.82
C PHE A 126 -17.03 -4.63 19.85
N ASP A 127 -17.01 -3.52 19.14
CA ASP A 127 -18.17 -2.66 18.96
C ASP A 127 -19.14 -3.33 17.99
N MET A 128 -20.37 -3.55 18.45
CA MET A 128 -21.42 -4.10 17.62
C MET A 128 -22.07 -2.95 16.86
N LYS A 129 -22.09 -2.99 15.53
CA LYS A 129 -22.73 -1.97 14.68
C LYS A 129 -24.26 -1.84 14.87
N ASP A 130 -24.85 -2.70 15.69
CA ASP A 130 -26.29 -2.77 15.99
C ASP A 130 -26.69 -1.85 17.18
N GLY A 131 -25.85 -0.88 17.58
CA GLY A 131 -26.13 0.02 18.73
C GLY A 131 -25.99 -0.63 20.12
N ASN A 132 -25.57 -1.89 20.17
CA ASN A 132 -25.32 -2.61 21.41
C ASN A 132 -23.93 -2.30 21.98
N ALA A 133 -23.80 -2.31 23.31
CA ALA A 133 -22.55 -2.09 24.01
C ALA A 133 -21.42 -3.04 23.54
N ALA A 134 -20.19 -2.54 23.55
CA ALA A 134 -19.00 -3.30 23.21
C ALA A 134 -18.90 -4.58 24.05
N ARG A 135 -18.81 -5.73 23.39
CA ARG A 135 -18.77 -7.04 24.07
C ARG A 135 -17.61 -7.90 23.58
N THR A 136 -17.21 -8.87 24.40
CA THR A 136 -16.27 -9.91 24.00
C THR A 136 -16.96 -10.95 23.11
N LEU A 137 -16.15 -11.69 22.34
CA LEU A 137 -16.64 -12.79 21.52
C LEU A 137 -17.14 -13.94 22.38
N ARG A 138 -18.25 -14.56 21.95
CA ARG A 138 -18.72 -15.82 22.55
C ARG A 138 -17.79 -16.97 22.12
N ASP A 139 -17.78 -18.04 22.89
CA ASP A 139 -16.93 -19.22 22.65
C ASP A 139 -16.99 -19.76 21.20
N LEU A 140 -18.19 -19.82 20.61
CA LEU A 140 -18.37 -20.26 19.23
C LEU A 140 -17.86 -19.23 18.20
N GLU A 141 -18.09 -17.95 18.45
CA GLU A 141 -17.63 -16.85 17.58
C GLU A 141 -16.10 -16.83 17.55
N GLU A 142 -15.45 -16.96 18.71
CA GLU A 142 -13.99 -17.06 18.84
C GLU A 142 -13.41 -18.27 18.11
N THR A 143 -14.07 -19.43 18.24
CA THR A 143 -13.66 -20.66 17.57
C THR A 143 -13.72 -20.51 16.05
N ILE A 144 -14.79 -19.92 15.53
CA ILE A 144 -14.96 -19.67 14.08
C ILE A 144 -13.89 -18.71 13.57
N VAL A 145 -13.64 -17.60 14.28
CA VAL A 145 -12.57 -16.65 13.91
C VAL A 145 -11.20 -17.32 13.93
N SER A 146 -10.93 -18.19 14.92
CA SER A 146 -9.69 -18.96 15.02
C SER A 146 -9.50 -19.93 13.85
N ILE A 147 -10.58 -20.62 13.43
CA ILE A 147 -10.57 -21.46 12.21
C ILE A 147 -10.22 -20.63 10.98
N PHE A 148 -10.85 -19.46 10.82
CA PHE A 148 -10.59 -18.61 9.66
C PHE A 148 -9.17 -18.04 9.66
N LEU A 149 -8.67 -17.57 10.80
CA LEU A 149 -7.28 -17.07 10.92
C LEU A 149 -6.24 -18.17 10.67
N THR A 150 -6.50 -19.40 11.14
CA THR A 150 -5.60 -20.53 10.91
C THR A 150 -5.52 -20.87 9.41
N ASN A 151 -6.67 -20.93 8.75
CA ASN A 151 -6.74 -21.31 7.34
C ASN A 151 -6.38 -20.16 6.37
N ALA A 152 -6.44 -18.90 6.81
CA ALA A 152 -6.04 -17.73 6.01
C ALA A 152 -4.56 -17.76 5.60
N THR A 153 -3.70 -18.50 6.31
CA THR A 153 -2.27 -18.64 5.97
C THR A 153 -1.93 -19.81 5.07
N ASN A 154 -2.90 -20.65 4.68
CA ASN A 154 -2.61 -21.69 3.70
C ASN A 154 -2.27 -21.02 2.36
N PRO A 155 -1.12 -21.30 1.71
CA PRO A 155 -0.75 -20.70 0.44
C PRO A 155 -1.78 -20.95 -0.69
N LYS A 156 -2.61 -21.99 -0.54
CA LYS A 156 -3.76 -22.26 -1.43
C LYS A 156 -4.99 -21.38 -1.14
N ALA A 157 -5.07 -20.80 0.05
CA ALA A 157 -6.20 -20.01 0.56
C ALA A 157 -5.95 -18.50 0.57
N LYS A 158 -4.95 -17.99 -0.17
CA LYS A 158 -4.54 -16.56 -0.23
C LYS A 158 -5.68 -15.54 -0.45
N LYS A 159 -6.89 -15.99 -0.83
CA LYS A 159 -8.08 -15.15 -1.07
C LYS A 159 -9.21 -15.32 -0.03
N GLY A 160 -9.03 -16.12 1.04
CA GLY A 160 -10.03 -16.41 2.07
C GLY A 160 -10.33 -17.90 2.24
N PHE A 161 -11.10 -18.26 3.26
CA PHE A 161 -11.47 -19.65 3.56
C PHE A 161 -12.85 -19.99 3.00
N GLU A 162 -12.94 -21.04 2.18
CA GLU A 162 -14.18 -21.49 1.55
C GLU A 162 -14.85 -22.62 2.34
N CYS A 163 -16.03 -22.36 2.88
CA CYS A 163 -16.78 -23.35 3.66
C CYS A 163 -18.30 -23.13 3.60
N SER A 164 -19.06 -24.19 3.87
CA SER A 164 -20.49 -24.14 4.15
C SER A 164 -20.73 -24.10 5.66
N TYR A 165 -21.93 -23.70 6.09
CA TYR A 165 -22.31 -23.73 7.50
C TYR A 165 -22.28 -25.15 8.06
N GLU A 166 -22.72 -26.15 7.29
CA GLU A 166 -22.64 -27.57 7.65
C GLU A 166 -21.20 -28.04 7.88
N SER A 167 -20.27 -27.62 7.01
CA SER A 167 -18.87 -27.99 7.15
C SER A 167 -18.26 -27.39 8.42
N LEU A 168 -18.60 -26.14 8.75
CA LEU A 168 -18.18 -25.50 10.00
C LEU A 168 -18.83 -26.15 11.23
N ALA A 169 -20.11 -26.50 11.16
CA ALA A 169 -20.83 -27.24 12.20
C ALA A 169 -20.14 -28.57 12.50
N HIS A 170 -19.83 -29.34 11.46
CA HIS A 170 -19.08 -30.58 11.57
C HIS A 170 -17.67 -30.36 12.15
N MET A 171 -16.94 -29.31 11.73
CA MET A 171 -15.61 -29.02 12.29
C MET A 171 -15.65 -28.60 13.76
N THR A 172 -16.70 -27.91 14.20
CA THR A 172 -16.81 -27.35 15.56
C THR A 172 -17.59 -28.24 16.53
N GLY A 173 -18.22 -29.32 16.05
CA GLY A 173 -19.11 -30.15 16.85
C GLY A 173 -20.36 -29.38 17.34
N ARG A 174 -20.86 -28.44 16.53
CA ARG A 174 -22.01 -27.57 16.86
C ARG A 174 -23.11 -27.68 15.83
N SER A 175 -24.31 -27.19 16.17
CA SER A 175 -25.43 -27.13 15.22
C SER A 175 -25.17 -26.11 14.11
N ALA A 176 -25.63 -26.41 12.89
CA ALA A 176 -25.52 -25.52 11.74
C ALA A 176 -26.19 -24.16 11.99
N ARG A 177 -27.35 -24.16 12.66
CA ARG A 177 -28.07 -22.93 13.07
C ARG A 177 -27.23 -22.07 14.01
N GLY A 178 -26.58 -22.66 15.01
CA GLY A 178 -25.74 -21.92 15.95
C GLY A 178 -24.51 -21.29 15.25
N VAL A 179 -23.93 -22.01 14.29
CA VAL A 179 -22.84 -21.50 13.44
C VAL A 179 -23.31 -20.36 12.56
N GLU A 180 -24.49 -20.48 11.93
CA GLU A 180 -25.07 -19.43 11.10
C GLU A 180 -25.32 -18.14 11.91
N GLU A 181 -25.92 -18.26 13.09
CA GLU A 181 -26.15 -17.12 13.99
C GLU A 181 -24.83 -16.45 14.42
N ALA A 182 -23.82 -17.25 14.75
CA ALA A 182 -22.50 -16.74 15.10
C ALA A 182 -21.83 -15.99 13.94
N ILE A 183 -21.89 -16.54 12.72
CA ILE A 183 -21.36 -15.88 11.52
C ILE A 183 -22.12 -14.58 11.22
N ARG A 184 -23.45 -14.58 11.38
CA ARG A 184 -24.27 -13.38 11.18
C ARG A 184 -23.84 -12.27 12.14
N ARG A 185 -23.63 -12.59 13.43
CA ARG A 185 -23.13 -11.64 14.42
C ARG A 185 -21.72 -11.13 14.10
N LEU A 186 -20.81 -12.03 13.69
CA LEU A 186 -19.45 -11.67 13.30
C LEU A 186 -19.40 -10.77 12.06
N LEU A 187 -20.29 -10.99 11.08
CA LEU A 187 -20.43 -10.13 9.89
C LEU A 187 -20.92 -8.72 10.29
N ARG A 188 -21.93 -8.64 11.17
CA ARG A 188 -22.43 -7.35 11.67
C ARG A 188 -21.38 -6.59 12.47
N ALA A 189 -20.60 -7.29 13.28
CA ALA A 189 -19.48 -6.71 14.01
C ALA A 189 -18.30 -6.28 13.11
N GLY A 190 -18.33 -6.57 11.81
CA GLY A 190 -17.24 -6.26 10.88
C GLY A 190 -15.96 -7.06 11.13
N ILE A 191 -16.02 -8.10 11.97
CA ILE A 191 -14.87 -8.93 12.33
C ILE A 191 -14.49 -9.85 11.17
N ILE A 192 -15.50 -10.32 10.43
CA ILE A 192 -15.34 -11.13 9.22
C ILE A 192 -16.05 -10.45 8.05
N HIS A 193 -15.58 -10.74 6.84
CA HIS A 193 -16.12 -10.30 5.58
C HIS A 193 -16.42 -11.52 4.70
N ARG A 194 -17.51 -11.47 3.94
CA ARG A 194 -17.91 -12.53 3.01
C ARG A 194 -17.86 -12.02 1.57
N PRO A 195 -16.69 -12.06 0.90
CA PRO A 195 -16.56 -11.59 -0.48
C PRO A 195 -17.36 -12.42 -1.49
N LYS A 196 -17.59 -13.71 -1.23
CA LYS A 196 -18.40 -14.59 -2.09
C LYS A 196 -19.44 -15.31 -1.24
N LYS A 197 -20.72 -15.08 -1.53
CA LYS A 197 -21.82 -15.83 -0.93
C LYS A 197 -21.99 -17.15 -1.69
N GLY A 198 -21.98 -18.24 -0.95
CA GLY A 198 -22.30 -19.55 -1.46
C GLY A 198 -23.81 -19.75 -1.57
N THR A 199 -24.26 -20.47 -2.61
CA THR A 199 -25.68 -20.78 -2.84
C THR A 199 -26.03 -22.23 -2.56
N SER A 200 -25.05 -23.12 -2.42
CA SER A 200 -25.27 -24.55 -2.17
C SER A 200 -24.11 -25.21 -1.43
N LYS A 201 -24.25 -26.48 -1.04
CA LYS A 201 -23.18 -27.29 -0.44
C LYS A 201 -21.91 -27.34 -1.32
N HIS A 202 -22.09 -27.35 -2.65
CA HIS A 202 -21.01 -27.38 -3.64
C HIS A 202 -20.48 -25.98 -3.97
N ARG A 203 -21.34 -24.95 -3.89
CA ARG A 203 -20.95 -23.54 -4.05
C ARG A 203 -20.79 -22.89 -2.68
N LYS A 204 -19.61 -23.08 -2.08
CA LYS A 204 -19.30 -22.63 -0.71
C LYS A 204 -19.18 -21.10 -0.60
N SER A 205 -19.46 -20.59 0.60
CA SER A 205 -19.19 -19.19 0.93
C SER A 205 -17.70 -18.99 1.22
N ARG A 206 -17.15 -17.86 0.78
CA ARG A 206 -15.78 -17.47 1.08
C ARG A 206 -15.78 -16.44 2.20
N TYR A 207 -15.01 -16.68 3.25
CA TYR A 207 -14.88 -15.80 4.40
C TYR A 207 -13.45 -15.31 4.56
N THR A 208 -13.32 -14.04 4.95
CA THR A 208 -12.04 -13.38 5.24
C THR A 208 -12.15 -12.68 6.58
N VAL A 209 -11.12 -12.74 7.41
CA VAL A 209 -11.07 -12.01 8.69
C VAL A 209 -10.54 -10.59 8.44
N CYS A 210 -11.03 -9.62 9.22
CA CYS A 210 -10.57 -8.23 9.12
C CYS A 210 -9.04 -8.10 9.27
N LYS A 211 -8.46 -7.11 8.57
CA LYS A 211 -7.01 -6.87 8.51
C LYS A 211 -6.39 -6.75 9.90
N LYS A 212 -7.04 -6.00 10.81
CA LYS A 212 -6.58 -5.80 12.20
C LYS A 212 -6.28 -7.13 12.92
N LEU A 213 -7.19 -8.10 12.86
CA LEU A 213 -6.98 -9.38 13.54
C LEU A 213 -5.96 -10.27 12.82
N ARG A 214 -5.84 -10.17 11.49
CA ARG A 214 -4.79 -10.87 10.74
C ARG A 214 -3.39 -10.36 11.09
N LEU A 215 -3.26 -9.04 11.26
CA LEU A 215 -2.04 -8.38 11.74
C LEU A 215 -1.69 -8.81 13.17
N MET A 216 -2.66 -8.73 14.11
CA MET A 216 -2.45 -9.16 15.50
C MET A 216 -2.09 -10.64 15.62
N ALA A 217 -2.64 -11.49 14.75
CA ALA A 217 -2.29 -12.90 14.70
C ALA A 217 -0.93 -13.19 14.04
N GLY A 218 -0.19 -12.15 13.60
CA GLY A 218 1.07 -12.27 12.87
C GLY A 218 0.92 -12.97 11.51
N LYS A 219 -0.31 -13.05 10.99
CA LYS A 219 -0.65 -13.74 9.73
C LYS A 219 -0.62 -12.82 8.52
N GLU A 220 -0.56 -11.53 8.77
CA GLU A 220 -0.35 -10.47 7.81
C GLU A 220 0.71 -9.57 8.44
N LYS A 221 1.72 -9.15 7.68
CA LYS A 221 2.64 -8.12 8.14
C LYS A 221 1.93 -6.79 7.96
N LEU A 222 2.17 -5.82 8.86
CA LEU A 222 2.01 -4.44 8.40
C LEU A 222 2.96 -4.39 7.21
N GLU A 223 2.41 -4.21 6.01
CA GLU A 223 3.23 -3.64 4.96
C GLU A 223 3.73 -2.35 5.60
N ASP A 224 5.05 -2.26 5.86
CA ASP A 224 5.67 -0.96 5.99
C ASP A 224 5.06 -0.16 4.84
N VAL A 225 4.36 0.92 5.17
CA VAL A 225 3.98 1.90 4.15
C VAL A 225 5.31 2.36 3.59
N LYS A 226 5.80 1.65 2.57
CA LYS A 226 6.66 2.24 1.57
C LYS A 226 5.72 3.21 0.88
N PRO A 227 5.91 4.54 1.01
CA PRO A 227 5.35 5.40 0.00
C PRO A 227 6.14 5.07 -1.27
N ASN A 228 5.62 4.15 -2.09
CA ASN A 228 5.95 3.83 -3.49
C ASN A 228 5.58 2.37 -3.78
N ALA A 229 4.77 2.03 -4.77
CA ALA A 229 4.10 2.81 -5.80
C ALA A 229 2.81 2.05 -6.15
N GLU A 230 1.71 2.76 -6.37
CA GLU A 230 0.68 2.23 -7.25
C GLU A 230 1.39 1.77 -8.52
N ALA A 231 1.27 0.49 -8.88
CA ALA A 231 1.49 0.16 -10.28
C ALA A 231 0.49 1.04 -11.03
N PRO A 232 0.92 2.02 -11.85
CA PRO A 232 -0.02 2.82 -12.58
C PRO A 232 -0.86 1.84 -13.38
N ALA A 233 -2.18 2.02 -13.35
CA ALA A 233 -3.09 1.33 -14.24
C ALA A 233 -2.39 1.31 -15.61
N LYS A 234 -2.12 0.12 -16.16
CA LYS A 234 -1.44 0.01 -17.46
C LYS A 234 -2.21 0.91 -18.39
N ASP A 235 -1.57 2.02 -18.74
CA ASP A 235 -2.14 3.01 -19.62
C ASP A 235 -2.47 2.25 -20.90
N ARG A 236 -3.77 2.10 -21.17
CA ARG A 236 -4.24 1.36 -22.34
C ARG A 236 -3.97 2.13 -23.64
N ARG A 237 -3.45 3.35 -23.52
CA ARG A 237 -3.08 4.20 -24.64
C ARG A 237 -1.94 3.58 -25.44
N THR A 238 -2.08 3.67 -26.76
CA THR A 238 -1.03 3.30 -27.70
C THR A 238 0.16 4.24 -27.55
N ARG A 239 1.34 3.82 -28.02
CA ARG A 239 2.54 4.67 -27.98
C ARG A 239 2.33 6.01 -28.69
N ALA A 240 1.58 5.99 -29.80
CA ALA A 240 1.22 7.18 -30.56
C ALA A 240 0.36 8.17 -29.74
N GLU A 241 -0.58 7.68 -28.95
CA GLU A 241 -1.43 8.52 -28.09
C GLU A 241 -0.61 9.17 -26.96
N ILE A 242 0.34 8.44 -26.37
CA ILE A 242 1.25 8.98 -25.34
C ILE A 242 2.15 10.06 -25.92
N ASP A 243 2.71 9.83 -27.11
CA ASP A 243 3.58 10.80 -27.78
C ASP A 243 2.78 12.04 -28.25
N ALA A 244 1.52 11.86 -28.67
CA ALA A 244 0.61 12.97 -29.01
C ALA A 244 0.24 13.83 -27.79
N ASP A 245 -0.05 13.20 -26.65
CA ASP A 245 -0.33 13.91 -25.40
C ASP A 245 0.92 14.67 -24.91
N ALA A 246 2.10 14.07 -25.00
CA ALA A 246 3.35 14.72 -24.65
C ALA A 246 3.62 15.95 -25.53
N ARG A 247 3.37 15.85 -26.84
CA ARG A 247 3.45 16.98 -27.77
C ARG A 247 2.42 18.06 -27.45
N THR A 248 1.20 17.67 -27.14
CA THR A 248 0.12 18.62 -26.78
C THR A 248 0.47 19.39 -25.51
N LEU A 249 0.99 18.71 -24.49
CA LEU A 249 1.45 19.35 -23.25
C LEU A 249 2.61 20.32 -23.50
N TRP A 250 3.55 19.92 -24.35
CA TRP A 250 4.67 20.74 -24.76
C TRP A 250 4.21 22.02 -25.48
N GLU A 251 3.31 21.88 -26.45
CA GLU A 251 2.78 23.00 -27.23
C GLU A 251 2.03 23.97 -26.31
N ARG A 252 1.23 23.46 -25.37
CA ARG A 252 0.50 24.29 -24.39
C ARG A 252 1.41 25.14 -23.50
N HIS A 253 2.62 24.68 -23.19
CA HIS A 253 3.52 25.40 -22.29
C HIS A 253 4.42 26.39 -23.01
N PHE A 254 5.06 25.95 -24.10
CA PHE A 254 6.09 26.74 -24.78
C PHE A 254 5.51 27.70 -25.81
N ALA A 255 4.42 27.35 -26.50
CA ALA A 255 3.79 28.24 -27.47
C ALA A 255 3.39 29.61 -26.89
N PRO A 256 2.74 29.72 -25.72
CA PRO A 256 2.39 31.04 -25.17
C PRO A 256 3.61 31.85 -24.71
N LEU A 257 4.68 31.19 -24.25
CA LEU A 257 5.92 31.88 -23.84
C LEU A 257 6.61 32.50 -25.06
N HIS A 258 6.76 31.69 -26.11
CA HIS A 258 7.37 32.13 -27.36
C HIS A 258 6.54 33.22 -28.04
N ALA A 259 5.22 33.03 -28.14
CA ALA A 259 4.30 34.02 -28.71
C ALA A 259 4.32 35.34 -27.93
N ARG A 260 4.42 35.30 -26.58
CA ARG A 260 4.52 36.51 -25.76
C ARG A 260 5.83 37.26 -26.01
N ALA A 261 6.96 36.55 -26.08
CA ALA A 261 8.26 37.16 -26.36
C ALA A 261 8.27 37.83 -27.74
N GLN A 262 7.69 37.17 -28.76
CA GLN A 262 7.52 37.72 -30.10
C GLN A 262 6.58 38.93 -30.10
N ALA A 263 5.42 38.83 -29.46
CA ALA A 263 4.44 39.92 -29.44
C ALA A 263 5.00 41.21 -28.81
N ILE A 264 5.84 41.09 -27.77
CA ILE A 264 6.50 42.25 -27.15
C ILE A 264 7.52 42.87 -28.12
N ALA A 265 8.35 42.05 -28.76
CA ALA A 265 9.33 42.54 -29.75
C ALA A 265 8.63 43.19 -30.95
N ASP A 266 7.58 42.56 -31.49
CA ASP A 266 6.80 43.10 -32.61
C ASP A 266 6.11 44.41 -32.23
N ALA A 267 5.59 44.54 -31.01
CA ALA A 267 5.00 45.79 -30.53
C ALA A 267 6.05 46.90 -30.44
N ASN A 268 7.25 46.59 -29.97
CA ASN A 268 8.36 47.55 -29.90
C ASN A 268 8.86 47.94 -31.31
N VAL A 269 8.94 46.99 -32.24
CA VAL A 269 9.26 47.25 -33.64
C VAL A 269 8.22 48.17 -34.28
N ARG A 270 6.92 47.87 -34.13
CA ARG A 270 5.85 48.73 -34.65
C ARG A 270 5.90 50.13 -34.06
N ARG A 271 6.19 50.24 -32.75
CA ARG A 271 6.36 51.54 -32.09
C ARG A 271 7.56 52.30 -32.67
N ALA A 272 8.69 51.64 -32.90
CA ALA A 272 9.85 52.25 -33.53
C ALA A 272 9.54 52.67 -34.99
N GLU A 273 8.90 51.83 -35.78
CA GLU A 273 8.55 52.10 -37.18
C GLU A 273 7.48 53.19 -37.36
N SER A 274 6.67 53.45 -36.33
CA SER A 274 5.72 54.57 -36.34
C SER A 274 6.40 55.95 -36.31
N ASP A 275 7.65 56.02 -35.83
CA ASP A 275 8.46 57.23 -35.86
C ASP A 275 9.09 57.40 -37.26
N ARG A 276 8.81 58.53 -37.91
CA ARG A 276 9.26 58.81 -39.28
C ARG A 276 10.79 58.84 -39.39
N ASP A 277 11.49 59.33 -38.38
CA ASP A 277 12.95 59.43 -38.36
C ASP A 277 13.56 58.04 -38.28
N TYR A 278 13.02 57.19 -37.40
CA TYR A 278 13.46 55.80 -37.28
C TYR A 278 13.22 55.02 -38.58
N ALA A 279 12.03 55.12 -39.17
CA ALA A 279 11.69 54.39 -40.39
C ALA A 279 12.61 54.75 -41.58
N ALA A 280 12.94 56.03 -41.74
CA ALA A 280 13.86 56.49 -42.78
C ALA A 280 15.28 55.95 -42.57
N VAL A 281 15.83 56.10 -41.35
CA VAL A 281 17.18 55.62 -41.01
C VAL A 281 17.27 54.10 -41.10
N HIS A 282 16.26 53.37 -40.63
CA HIS A 282 16.22 51.91 -40.67
C HIS A 282 16.15 51.38 -42.12
N LYS A 283 15.38 52.02 -43.00
CA LYS A 283 15.33 51.69 -44.43
C LYS A 283 16.70 51.91 -45.10
N GLU A 284 17.37 53.02 -44.79
CA GLU A 284 18.68 53.33 -45.35
C GLU A 284 19.75 52.33 -44.89
N ILE A 285 19.76 51.98 -43.60
CA ILE A 285 20.63 50.94 -43.05
C ILE A 285 20.46 49.61 -43.80
N ARG A 286 19.21 49.15 -43.99
CA ARG A 286 18.92 47.91 -44.72
C ARG A 286 19.36 47.95 -46.18
N GLY A 287 19.35 49.13 -46.81
CA GLY A 287 19.85 49.31 -48.19
C GLY A 287 21.37 49.30 -48.30
N LEU A 288 22.09 49.76 -47.26
CA LEU A 288 23.54 49.84 -47.25
C LEU A 288 24.22 48.48 -47.04
N GLU A 289 23.63 47.57 -46.25
CA GLU A 289 24.19 46.22 -46.01
C GLU A 289 24.49 45.43 -47.31
N PRO A 290 23.54 45.26 -48.25
CA PRO A 290 23.82 44.58 -49.52
C PRO A 290 24.74 45.38 -50.44
N ALA A 291 24.73 46.72 -50.36
CA ALA A 291 25.64 47.57 -51.13
C ALA A 291 27.10 47.41 -50.66
N ILE A 292 27.32 47.32 -49.35
CA ILE A 292 28.65 47.02 -48.77
C ILE A 292 29.11 45.62 -49.19
N ALA A 293 28.22 44.62 -49.12
CA ALA A 293 28.55 43.26 -49.52
C ALA A 293 28.95 43.18 -51.00
N ARG A 294 28.21 43.87 -51.88
CA ARG A 294 28.49 43.96 -53.31
C ARG A 294 29.81 44.68 -53.59
N ALA A 295 30.05 45.85 -52.99
CA ALA A 295 31.30 46.58 -53.15
C ALA A 295 32.54 45.78 -52.68
N LYS A 296 32.40 44.97 -51.61
CA LYS A 296 33.45 44.06 -51.14
C LYS A 296 33.69 42.91 -52.12
N HIS A 297 32.63 42.34 -52.69
CA HIS A 297 32.73 41.30 -53.70
C HIS A 297 33.40 41.79 -54.98
N ASP A 298 33.05 43.00 -55.42
CA ASP A 298 33.56 43.61 -56.65
C ASP A 298 34.98 44.21 -56.47
N GLY A 299 35.58 44.08 -55.28
CA GLY A 299 36.95 44.51 -54.99
C GLY A 299 37.13 46.03 -54.81
N ASP A 300 36.06 46.82 -54.84
CA ASP A 300 36.11 48.27 -54.66
C ASP A 300 36.22 48.65 -53.17
N ARG A 301 37.46 48.65 -52.67
CA ARG A 301 37.78 49.00 -51.28
C ARG A 301 37.32 50.40 -50.88
N ARG A 302 37.45 51.40 -51.76
CA ARG A 302 37.12 52.80 -51.39
C ARG A 302 35.62 52.95 -51.18
N THR A 303 34.82 52.42 -52.10
CA THR A 303 33.36 52.45 -51.99
C THR A 303 32.88 51.62 -50.80
N ALA A 304 33.47 50.44 -50.58
CA ALA A 304 33.16 49.62 -49.40
C ALA A 304 33.47 50.33 -48.07
N GLU A 305 34.60 51.03 -47.96
CA GLU A 305 34.98 51.79 -46.77
C GLU A 305 34.03 52.99 -46.53
N GLN A 306 33.67 53.73 -47.59
CA GLN A 306 32.72 54.85 -47.49
C GLN A 306 31.33 54.39 -47.05
N LEU A 307 30.80 53.33 -47.66
CA LEU A 307 29.50 52.76 -47.29
C LEU A 307 29.51 52.21 -45.86
N THR A 308 30.63 51.61 -45.42
CA THR A 308 30.79 51.12 -44.03
C THR A 308 30.77 52.27 -43.02
N ARG A 309 31.45 53.40 -43.32
CA ARG A 309 31.41 54.60 -42.46
C ARG A 309 30.01 55.19 -42.36
N ARG A 310 29.29 55.30 -43.49
CA ARG A 310 27.90 55.76 -43.53
C ARG A 310 26.97 54.84 -42.73
N HIS A 311 27.14 53.53 -42.89
CA HIS A 311 26.39 52.54 -42.11
C HIS A 311 26.65 52.70 -40.59
N ALA A 312 27.92 52.90 -40.18
CA ALA A 312 28.26 53.14 -38.78
C ALA A 312 27.63 54.44 -38.23
N SER A 313 27.66 55.54 -38.98
CA SER A 313 27.03 56.80 -38.54
C SER A 313 25.50 56.66 -38.40
N LEU A 314 24.85 55.93 -39.31
CA LEU A 314 23.41 55.69 -39.24
C LEU A 314 23.04 54.76 -38.08
N LYS A 315 23.87 53.79 -37.71
CA LYS A 315 23.66 52.96 -36.50
C LYS A 315 23.70 53.80 -35.22
N VAL A 316 24.60 54.78 -35.13
CA VAL A 316 24.65 55.73 -33.99
C VAL A 316 23.38 56.58 -33.96
N LEU A 317 22.93 57.09 -35.11
CA LEU A 317 21.68 57.84 -35.21
C LEU A 317 20.46 56.99 -34.83
N GLN A 318 20.40 55.74 -35.30
CA GLN A 318 19.37 54.77 -34.95
C GLN A 318 19.30 54.55 -33.43
N ALA A 319 20.44 54.36 -32.77
CA ALA A 319 20.51 54.20 -31.32
C ALA A 319 20.01 55.44 -30.57
N ARG A 320 20.30 56.64 -31.07
CA ARG A 320 19.81 57.90 -30.50
C ARG A 320 18.30 58.05 -30.63
N ILE A 321 17.74 57.68 -31.79
CA ILE A 321 16.28 57.72 -32.02
C ILE A 321 15.57 56.69 -31.13
N LEU A 322 16.10 55.46 -31.03
CA LEU A 322 15.55 54.45 -30.13
C LEU A 322 15.57 54.91 -28.66
N SER A 323 16.67 55.53 -28.23
CA SER A 323 16.77 56.09 -26.87
C SER A 323 15.73 57.19 -26.62
N ARG A 324 15.44 58.04 -27.61
CA ARG A 324 14.35 59.05 -27.54
C ARG A 324 12.98 58.38 -27.36
N LEU A 325 12.76 57.23 -27.98
CA LEU A 325 11.53 56.45 -27.87
C LEU A 325 11.45 55.60 -26.58
N GLY A 326 12.49 55.63 -25.74
CA GLY A 326 12.60 54.80 -24.54
C GLY A 326 12.84 53.32 -24.83
N LEU A 327 13.38 53.01 -26.00
CA LEU A 327 13.68 51.64 -26.44
C LEU A 327 15.20 51.47 -26.62
N THR A 328 15.67 50.25 -26.44
CA THR A 328 17.04 49.84 -26.80
C THR A 328 17.03 48.93 -28.01
N ALA A 329 18.17 48.78 -28.69
CA ALA A 329 18.29 47.81 -29.79
C ALA A 329 17.94 46.37 -29.35
N ALA A 330 18.15 46.04 -28.07
CA ALA A 330 17.79 44.75 -27.50
C ALA A 330 16.29 44.56 -27.29
N ASP A 331 15.50 45.64 -27.21
CA ASP A 331 14.03 45.56 -27.03
C ASP A 331 13.29 45.25 -28.33
N LEU A 332 13.96 45.40 -29.47
CA LEU A 332 13.46 45.02 -30.79
C LEU A 332 13.64 43.53 -31.09
N GLN A 333 14.32 42.79 -30.20
CA GLN A 333 14.53 41.35 -30.32
C GLN A 333 13.70 40.62 -29.26
N PRO A 334 13.15 39.44 -29.57
CA PRO A 334 12.39 38.66 -28.61
C PRO A 334 13.28 38.23 -27.44
N LYS A 335 12.86 38.58 -26.23
CA LYS A 335 13.54 38.20 -24.98
C LYS A 335 12.86 36.96 -24.40
N TYR A 336 13.44 35.80 -24.70
CA TYR A 336 12.95 34.52 -24.21
C TYR A 336 13.33 34.30 -22.74
N LYS A 337 12.50 33.57 -22.00
CA LYS A 337 12.77 33.24 -20.59
C LYS A 337 13.92 32.27 -20.44
N CYS A 338 14.00 31.26 -21.31
CA CYS A 338 15.13 30.33 -21.33
C CYS A 338 16.11 30.69 -22.44
N THR A 339 17.35 31.03 -22.07
CA THR A 339 18.43 31.34 -23.02
C THR A 339 18.96 30.10 -23.75
N VAL A 340 18.72 28.90 -23.22
CA VAL A 340 19.22 27.63 -23.79
C VAL A 340 18.32 27.09 -24.90
N CYS A 341 16.99 27.23 -24.74
CA CYS A 341 16.01 26.76 -25.71
C CYS A 341 15.21 27.86 -26.39
N GLU A 342 15.36 29.12 -25.97
CA GLU A 342 14.58 30.25 -26.50
C GLU A 342 13.07 30.04 -26.44
N ASP A 343 12.63 29.45 -25.32
CA ASP A 343 11.25 29.02 -25.07
C ASP A 343 10.68 28.08 -26.14
N THR A 344 11.54 27.44 -26.95
CA THR A 344 11.17 26.35 -27.85
C THR A 344 11.25 24.99 -27.17
N GLY A 345 11.69 24.89 -25.91
CA GLY A 345 11.78 23.60 -25.22
C GLY A 345 12.84 22.61 -25.75
N PHE A 346 13.55 22.90 -26.84
CA PHE A 346 14.68 22.11 -27.35
C PHE A 346 15.97 22.93 -27.31
N ARG A 347 17.08 22.30 -26.89
CA ARG A 347 18.40 22.93 -26.88
C ARG A 347 18.88 23.12 -28.32
N LYS A 348 19.36 24.31 -28.66
CA LYS A 348 19.87 24.62 -30.01
C LYS A 348 21.10 23.80 -30.41
N SER A 349 21.93 23.39 -29.45
CA SER A 349 23.16 22.67 -29.74
C SER A 349 22.91 21.21 -30.17
N ASP A 350 22.01 20.52 -29.48
CA ASP A 350 21.90 19.05 -29.57
C ASP A 350 20.52 18.58 -30.04
N GLY A 351 19.56 19.48 -30.18
CA GLY A 351 18.16 19.15 -30.48
C GLY A 351 17.44 18.36 -29.37
N ARG A 352 18.09 18.15 -28.23
CA ARG A 352 17.52 17.45 -27.07
C ARG A 352 16.56 18.35 -26.30
N MET A 353 15.61 17.75 -25.60
CA MET A 353 14.67 18.47 -24.74
C MET A 353 15.44 19.25 -23.67
N CYS A 354 15.07 20.51 -23.47
CA CYS A 354 15.75 21.41 -22.55
C CYS A 354 15.31 21.16 -21.11
N ASP A 355 16.21 21.35 -20.15
CA ASP A 355 15.94 21.12 -18.72
C ASP A 355 14.92 22.11 -18.13
N CYS A 356 14.63 23.21 -18.85
CA CYS A 356 13.52 24.10 -18.50
C CYS A 356 12.16 23.41 -18.60
N TRP A 357 12.07 22.31 -19.36
CA TRP A 357 10.89 21.45 -19.40
C TRP A 357 10.78 20.65 -18.11
N ARG A 358 10.05 21.20 -17.13
CA ARG A 358 9.53 20.44 -15.99
C ARG A 358 8.03 20.34 -16.16
N LEU A 359 7.51 19.11 -16.16
CA LEU A 359 6.07 18.87 -16.06
C LEU A 359 5.52 19.68 -14.89
N PRO A 360 4.44 20.46 -15.09
CA PRO A 360 3.82 21.21 -13.99
C PRO A 360 3.46 20.21 -12.88
N LYS A 361 4.02 20.44 -11.69
CA LYS A 361 3.74 19.61 -10.51
C LYS A 361 2.23 19.63 -10.26
N SER A 362 1.62 18.45 -10.18
CA SER A 362 0.22 18.29 -9.83
C SER A 362 -0.03 18.77 -8.39
N GLY A 363 -0.63 19.95 -8.25
CA GLY A 363 -1.45 20.40 -7.10
C GLY A 363 -0.72 20.81 -5.82
N HIS A 364 -1.16 21.96 -5.27
CA HIS A 364 -0.85 22.54 -3.96
C HIS A 364 0.51 23.23 -3.80
N GLU A 365 0.55 24.56 -4.01
CA GLU A 365 0.74 25.56 -2.93
C GLU A 365 0.93 26.98 -3.51
N GLY A 366 0.06 27.90 -3.08
CA GLY A 366 0.46 29.27 -2.74
C GLY A 366 0.70 30.27 -3.86
N GLU A 367 -0.38 30.68 -4.53
CA GLU A 367 -0.47 32.00 -5.15
C GLU A 367 -0.29 33.07 -4.04
N LYS A 368 0.92 33.64 -3.95
CA LYS A 368 1.14 34.94 -3.30
C LYS A 368 1.52 35.93 -4.38
N ALA A 369 0.54 36.70 -4.79
CA ALA A 369 0.73 37.94 -5.51
C ALA A 369 1.48 38.94 -4.61
N ASN A 370 2.56 39.51 -5.14
CA ASN A 370 2.94 40.90 -4.95
C ASN A 370 3.75 41.35 -6.17
#